data_AF-A0A7S1XT50-F1
#
_entry.id   AF-A0A7S1XT50-F1
#
_cell.length_a   1.000
_cell.length_b   1.000
_cell.length_c   1.000
_cell.angle_alpha   90.00
_cell.angle_beta   90.00
_cell.angle_gamma   90.00
#
_symmetry.space_group_name_H-M   'P 1'
#
loop_
_entity.id
_entity.type
_entity.pdbx_description
1 polymer ?
#
loop_
_entity_poly.entity_id
_entity_poly.type
_entity_poly.pdbx_seq_one_letter_code
_entity_poly.pdbx_strand_id
1 'polypeptide(L)'
;ALEAAIREVMVAKPYFLEVDEVQIKKMLQLKEALDQRMGCVVVGPSGCGKSTVWNVLRTALEKCGQKVVVHVMNPKSMHRQRLLGHMDLDTREWTDGVLTEAARRVVREPPETRSWIVCDGDVDPEWIESLNSVLDDNHLLTLPNGERISFR
;
A
#
# COMPACT_ATOMS: atom_id res chain seq x y z
N ALA A 1 -21.04 10.61 -4.39
CA ALA A 1 -19.91 11.54 -4.18
C ALA A 1 -18.61 10.99 -4.77
N LEU A 2 -18.07 9.88 -4.24
CA LEU A 2 -16.81 9.30 -4.72
C LEU A 2 -16.81 8.91 -6.20
N GLU A 3 -17.88 8.30 -6.70
CA GLU A 3 -17.97 7.92 -8.13
C GLU A 3 -17.87 9.13 -9.06
N ALA A 4 -18.54 10.24 -8.73
CA ALA A 4 -18.45 11.48 -9.50
C ALA A 4 -17.03 12.04 -9.48
N ALA A 5 -16.36 12.01 -8.31
CA ALA A 5 -14.97 12.41 -8.20
C ALA A 5 -14.03 11.52 -9.03
N ILE A 6 -14.27 10.19 -9.06
CA ILE A 6 -13.51 9.26 -9.92
C ILE A 6 -13.66 9.65 -11.39
N ARG A 7 -14.90 9.83 -11.88
CA ARG A 7 -15.17 10.22 -13.26
C ARG A 7 -14.45 11.51 -13.65
N GLU A 8 -14.50 12.51 -12.77
CA GLU A 8 -13.81 13.78 -12.99
C GLU A 8 -12.29 13.62 -13.01
N VAL A 9 -11.72 12.84 -12.08
CA VAL A 9 -10.27 12.60 -12.02
C VAL A 9 -9.77 11.83 -13.22
N MET A 10 -10.53 10.84 -13.73
CA MET A 10 -10.15 10.08 -14.92
C MET A 10 -9.90 10.98 -16.13
N VAL A 11 -10.80 11.94 -16.38
CA VAL A 11 -10.72 12.84 -17.55
C VAL A 11 -9.76 14.01 -17.31
N ALA A 12 -9.58 14.42 -16.05
CA ALA A 12 -8.72 15.54 -15.70
C ALA A 12 -7.22 15.22 -15.84
N LYS A 13 -6.40 16.28 -15.85
CA LYS A 13 -4.95 16.18 -15.65
C LYS A 13 -4.66 15.50 -14.30
N PRO A 14 -3.70 14.58 -14.21
CA PRO A 14 -2.74 14.16 -15.24
C PRO A 14 -3.16 12.93 -16.07
N TYR A 15 -4.34 12.34 -15.84
CA TYR A 15 -4.68 11.01 -16.33
C TYR A 15 -5.19 10.99 -17.78
N PHE A 16 -6.09 11.90 -18.16
CA PHE A 16 -6.65 11.99 -19.52
C PHE A 16 -7.18 10.66 -20.07
N LEU A 17 -7.87 9.89 -19.23
CA LEU A 17 -8.42 8.60 -19.57
C LEU A 17 -9.83 8.74 -20.15
N GLU A 18 -10.20 7.79 -21.02
CA GLU A 18 -11.59 7.59 -21.38
C GLU A 18 -12.34 6.97 -20.21
N VAL A 19 -13.58 7.43 -20.01
CA VAL A 19 -14.42 6.94 -18.93
C VAL A 19 -14.93 5.55 -19.27
N ASP A 20 -14.45 4.56 -18.52
CA ASP A 20 -14.90 3.18 -18.62
C ASP A 20 -15.61 2.74 -17.34
N GLU A 21 -16.85 2.25 -17.49
CA GLU A 21 -17.69 1.84 -16.37
C GLU A 21 -17.11 0.64 -15.61
N VAL A 22 -16.39 -0.25 -16.30
CA VAL A 22 -15.76 -1.41 -15.67
C VAL A 22 -14.62 -0.97 -14.75
N GLN A 23 -13.78 -0.03 -15.20
CA GLN A 23 -12.73 0.56 -14.38
C GLN A 23 -13.27 1.28 -13.14
N ILE A 24 -14.34 2.08 -13.30
CA ILE A 24 -14.99 2.76 -12.16
C ILE A 24 -15.48 1.72 -11.15
N LYS A 25 -16.17 0.68 -11.61
CA LYS A 25 -16.63 -0.40 -10.73
C LYS A 25 -15.47 -1.07 -10.00
N LYS A 26 -14.33 -1.29 -10.66
CA LYS A 26 -13.12 -1.85 -10.03
C LYS A 26 -12.50 -0.93 -8.99
N MET A 27 -12.48 0.39 -9.22
CA MET A 27 -12.02 1.37 -8.23
C MET A 27 -12.93 1.39 -6.99
N LEU A 28 -14.26 1.33 -7.18
CA LEU A 28 -15.21 1.23 -6.07
C LEU A 28 -15.05 -0.08 -5.28
N GLN A 29 -14.87 -1.20 -5.98
CA GLN A 29 -14.59 -2.51 -5.34
C GLN A 29 -13.29 -2.48 -4.55
N LEU A 30 -12.23 -1.88 -5.08
CA LEU A 30 -10.96 -1.73 -4.37
C LEU A 30 -11.12 -0.89 -3.11
N LYS A 31 -11.86 0.22 -3.18
CA LYS A 31 -12.18 1.06 -2.01
C LYS A 31 -12.90 0.26 -0.94
N GLU A 32 -13.92 -0.49 -1.31
CA GLU A 32 -14.67 -1.33 -0.36
C GLU A 32 -13.79 -2.41 0.28
N ALA A 33 -12.93 -3.07 -0.50
CA ALA A 33 -11.99 -4.06 0.02
C ALA A 33 -10.98 -3.45 1.02
N LEU A 34 -10.45 -2.25 0.71
CA LEU A 34 -9.53 -1.51 1.59
C LEU A 34 -10.21 -0.95 2.85
N ASP A 35 -11.53 -0.78 2.85
CA ASP A 35 -12.28 -0.40 4.06
C ASP A 35 -12.56 -1.61 4.97
N GLN A 36 -12.61 -2.82 4.40
CA GLN A 36 -12.95 -4.04 5.14
C GLN A 36 -11.74 -4.84 5.62
N ARG A 37 -10.60 -4.76 4.95
CA ARG A 37 -9.40 -5.57 5.23
C ARG A 37 -8.14 -4.72 5.20
N MET A 38 -7.15 -5.11 6.01
CA MET A 38 -5.83 -4.47 6.02
C MET A 38 -5.06 -4.62 4.71
N GLY A 39 -5.24 -5.76 4.03
CA GLY A 39 -4.56 -6.06 2.77
C GLY A 39 -5.53 -6.37 1.64
N CYS A 40 -5.14 -5.95 0.44
CA CYS A 40 -5.83 -6.29 -0.80
C CYS A 40 -4.79 -6.61 -1.87
N VAL A 41 -5.14 -7.52 -2.79
CA VAL A 41 -4.29 -7.89 -3.93
C VAL A 41 -5.01 -7.51 -5.21
N VAL A 42 -4.35 -6.73 -6.07
CA VAL A 42 -4.87 -6.36 -7.39
C VAL A 42 -4.17 -7.22 -8.45
N VAL A 43 -4.92 -8.15 -9.05
CA VAL A 43 -4.39 -9.14 -10.01
C VAL A 43 -4.87 -8.83 -11.42
N GLY A 44 -3.99 -9.06 -12.40
CA GLY A 44 -4.29 -8.90 -13.83
C GLY A 44 -3.03 -8.88 -14.68
N PRO A 45 -3.16 -9.07 -16.02
CA PRO A 45 -2.02 -9.07 -16.93
C PRO A 45 -1.28 -7.72 -16.96
N SER A 46 -0.05 -7.71 -17.49
CA SER A 46 0.69 -6.45 -17.68
C SER A 46 -0.08 -5.51 -18.62
N GLY A 47 -0.01 -4.21 -18.36
CA GLY A 47 -0.68 -3.18 -19.16
C GLY A 47 -2.20 -3.05 -18.98
N CYS A 48 -2.85 -3.85 -18.12
CA CYS A 48 -4.31 -3.78 -17.95
C CYS A 48 -4.82 -2.66 -17.02
N GLY A 49 -3.96 -1.69 -16.67
CA GLY A 49 -4.36 -0.52 -15.88
C GLY A 49 -4.44 -0.71 -14.35
N LYS A 50 -3.85 -1.78 -13.79
CA LYS A 50 -3.84 -2.01 -12.32
C LYS A 50 -3.30 -0.82 -11.53
N SER A 51 -2.14 -0.30 -11.97
CA SER A 51 -1.52 0.85 -11.32
C SER A 51 -2.37 2.10 -11.49
N THR A 52 -3.04 2.25 -12.64
CA THR A 52 -3.98 3.35 -12.90
C THR A 52 -5.19 3.31 -11.95
N VAL A 53 -5.76 2.13 -11.70
CA VAL A 53 -6.94 1.96 -10.83
C VAL A 53 -6.70 2.54 -9.43
N TRP A 54 -5.63 2.13 -8.74
CA TRP A 54 -5.39 2.62 -7.37
C TRP A 54 -4.89 4.07 -7.36
N ASN A 55 -4.15 4.51 -8.38
CA ASN A 55 -3.70 5.91 -8.49
C ASN A 55 -4.87 6.89 -8.69
N VAL A 56 -5.82 6.56 -9.57
CA VAL A 56 -7.02 7.38 -9.79
C VAL A 56 -7.89 7.38 -8.54
N LEU A 57 -8.08 6.21 -7.90
CA LEU A 57 -8.83 6.11 -6.65
C LEU A 57 -8.21 7.00 -5.56
N ARG A 58 -6.89 6.96 -5.37
CA ARG A 58 -6.17 7.83 -4.43
C ARG A 58 -6.51 9.31 -4.65
N THR A 59 -6.34 9.80 -5.88
CA THR A 59 -6.59 11.20 -6.24
C THR A 59 -8.06 11.58 -6.06
N ALA A 60 -8.99 10.65 -6.33
CA ALA A 60 -10.42 10.87 -6.10
C ALA A 60 -10.78 10.95 -4.60
N LEU A 61 -10.12 10.15 -3.75
CA LEU A 61 -10.28 10.23 -2.29
C LEU A 61 -9.72 11.54 -1.73
N GLU A 62 -8.56 11.99 -2.23
CA GLU A 62 -7.98 13.30 -1.89
C GLU A 62 -8.91 14.45 -2.25
N LYS A 63 -9.54 14.42 -3.44
CA LYS A 63 -10.58 15.40 -3.82
C LYS A 63 -11.81 15.37 -2.91
N CYS A 64 -12.14 14.21 -2.36
CA CYS A 64 -13.23 14.05 -1.39
C CYS A 64 -12.82 14.47 0.04
N GLY A 65 -11.63 15.05 0.23
CA GLY A 65 -11.13 15.54 1.51
C GLY A 65 -10.41 14.50 2.37
N GLN A 66 -10.15 13.30 1.84
CA GLN A 66 -9.40 12.27 2.55
C GLN A 66 -7.92 12.30 2.15
N LYS A 67 -7.04 12.70 3.06
CA LYS A 67 -5.60 12.69 2.80
C LYS A 67 -5.10 11.24 2.69
N VAL A 68 -4.52 10.89 1.54
CA VAL A 68 -3.95 9.55 1.30
C VAL A 68 -2.45 9.63 1.06
N VAL A 69 -1.65 9.12 2.01
CA VAL A 69 -0.19 9.01 1.87
C VAL A 69 0.14 7.65 1.25
N VAL A 70 1.00 7.62 0.25
CA VAL A 70 1.36 6.37 -0.45
C VAL A 70 2.86 6.13 -0.37
N HIS A 71 3.23 4.92 0.05
CA HIS A 71 4.59 4.40 0.05
C HIS A 71 4.68 3.25 -0.97
N VAL A 72 5.30 3.49 -2.12
CA VAL A 72 5.46 2.48 -3.18
C VAL A 72 6.84 1.85 -3.06
N MET A 73 6.90 0.52 -3.12
CA MET A 73 8.13 -0.25 -3.15
C MET A 73 8.00 -1.47 -4.06
N ASN A 74 9.10 -1.91 -4.65
CA ASN A 74 9.16 -3.17 -5.39
C ASN A 74 9.97 -4.19 -4.56
N PRO A 75 9.31 -5.16 -3.88
CA PRO A 75 9.98 -6.12 -3.01
C PRO A 75 11.07 -6.94 -3.71
N LYS A 76 10.88 -7.30 -4.99
CA LYS A 76 11.83 -8.14 -5.74
C LYS A 76 13.03 -7.38 -6.27
N SER A 77 12.95 -6.05 -6.35
CA SER A 77 14.07 -5.21 -6.79
C SER A 77 15.20 -5.11 -5.76
N MET A 78 14.97 -5.58 -4.53
CA MET A 78 15.91 -5.43 -3.42
C MET A 78 16.06 -6.73 -2.63
N HIS A 79 17.23 -6.91 -2.02
CA HIS A 79 17.45 -8.03 -1.11
C HIS A 79 16.56 -7.92 0.13
N ARG A 80 16.18 -9.07 0.69
CA ARG A 80 15.33 -9.17 1.88
C ARG A 80 15.77 -8.27 3.04
N GLN A 81 17.09 -8.20 3.31
CA GLN A 81 17.65 -7.35 4.36
C GLN A 81 17.45 -5.85 4.12
N ARG A 82 17.41 -5.41 2.85
CA ARG A 82 17.10 -4.01 2.49
C ARG A 82 15.60 -3.73 2.54
N LEU A 83 14.75 -4.73 2.31
CA LEU A 83 13.30 -4.60 2.39
C LEU A 83 12.81 -4.57 3.85
N LEU A 84 13.17 -5.60 4.62
CA LEU A 84 12.65 -5.85 5.97
C LEU A 84 13.59 -5.34 7.09
N GLY A 85 14.78 -4.88 6.73
CA GLY A 85 15.81 -4.54 7.71
C GLY A 85 16.64 -5.76 8.12
N HIS A 86 17.71 -5.49 8.84
CA HIS A 86 18.59 -6.52 9.38
C HIS A 86 19.25 -6.04 10.68
N MET A 87 19.66 -7.02 11.49
CA MET A 87 20.51 -6.79 12.64
C MET A 87 21.95 -7.13 12.27
N ASP A 88 22.85 -6.17 12.48
CA ASP A 88 24.28 -6.41 12.31
C ASP A 88 24.78 -7.31 13.45
N LEU A 89 25.49 -8.38 13.11
CA LEU A 89 25.88 -9.41 14.08
C LEU A 89 27.02 -8.96 15.00
N ASP A 90 27.86 -8.04 14.53
CA ASP A 90 29.05 -7.58 15.24
C ASP A 90 28.70 -6.44 16.20
N THR A 91 27.95 -5.45 15.70
CA THR A 91 27.54 -4.26 16.46
C THR A 91 26.25 -4.48 17.26
N ARG A 92 25.45 -5.50 16.89
CA ARG A 92 24.08 -5.71 17.39
C ARG A 92 23.15 -4.53 17.14
N GLU A 93 23.48 -3.68 16.17
CA GLU A 93 22.64 -2.55 15.77
C GLU A 93 21.58 -3.00 14.76
N TRP A 94 20.38 -2.45 14.91
CA TRP A 94 19.28 -2.67 13.98
C TRP A 94 19.31 -1.61 12.88
N THR A 95 19.30 -2.05 11.63
CA THR A 95 19.13 -1.18 10.46
C THR A 95 17.76 -1.44 9.84
N ASP A 96 16.94 -0.38 9.77
CA ASP A 96 15.63 -0.45 9.11
C ASP A 96 15.75 -0.69 7.61
N GLY A 97 14.79 -1.44 7.07
CA GLY A 97 14.59 -1.60 5.64
C GLY A 97 13.50 -0.67 5.12
N VAL A 98 13.29 -0.70 3.80
CA VAL A 98 12.31 0.16 3.12
C VAL A 98 10.89 -0.05 3.65
N LEU A 99 10.50 -1.31 3.91
CA LEU A 99 9.18 -1.65 4.42
C LEU A 99 9.03 -1.26 5.90
N THR A 100 10.04 -1.51 6.73
CA THR A 100 9.97 -1.18 8.16
C THR A 100 9.99 0.31 8.38
N GLU A 101 10.79 1.05 7.61
CA GLU A 101 10.78 2.50 7.62
C GLU A 101 9.41 3.06 7.18
N ALA A 102 8.83 2.52 6.10
CA ALA A 102 7.49 2.91 5.68
C ALA A 102 6.44 2.63 6.76
N ALA A 103 6.47 1.46 7.39
CA ALA A 103 5.58 1.11 8.50
C ALA A 103 5.69 2.10 9.67
N ARG A 104 6.91 2.49 10.06
CA ARG A 104 7.14 3.50 11.10
C ARG A 104 6.58 4.86 10.72
N ARG A 105 6.72 5.27 9.45
CA ARG A 105 6.15 6.53 8.95
C ARG A 105 4.63 6.50 9.04
N VAL A 106 3.99 5.41 8.61
CA VAL A 106 2.53 5.22 8.68
C VAL A 106 2.01 5.32 10.11
N VAL A 107 2.65 4.67 11.08
CA VAL A 107 2.21 4.71 12.49
C VAL A 107 2.39 6.07 13.15
N ARG A 108 3.27 6.93 12.60
CA ARG A 108 3.47 8.31 13.05
C ARG A 108 2.50 9.32 12.45
N GLU A 109 1.80 8.96 11.37
CA GLU A 109 0.81 9.84 10.76
C GLU A 109 -0.40 10.04 11.69
N PRO A 110 -1.10 11.18 11.60
CA PRO A 110 -2.32 11.43 12.35
C PRO A 110 -3.42 10.39 12.03
N PRO A 111 -4.30 10.04 12.99
CA PRO A 111 -5.38 9.06 12.78
C PRO A 111 -6.32 9.37 11.61
N GLU A 112 -6.43 10.65 11.23
CA GLU A 112 -7.27 11.11 10.13
C GLU A 112 -6.61 10.91 8.75
N THR A 113 -5.31 10.55 8.73
CA THR A 113 -4.56 10.32 7.50
C THR A 113 -4.62 8.84 7.12
N ARG A 114 -5.14 8.55 5.94
CA ARG A 114 -5.11 7.20 5.37
C ARG A 114 -3.75 6.96 4.72
N SER A 115 -3.11 5.85 5.02
CA SER A 115 -1.79 5.53 4.45
C SER A 115 -1.81 4.18 3.75
N TRP A 116 -1.24 4.11 2.55
CA TRP A 116 -1.14 2.90 1.75
C TRP A 116 0.32 2.52 1.53
N ILE A 117 0.64 1.26 1.82
CA ILE A 117 1.93 0.65 1.47
C ILE A 117 1.68 -0.24 0.26
N VAL A 118 2.18 0.19 -0.90
CA VAL A 118 1.99 -0.50 -2.19
C VAL A 118 3.24 -1.29 -2.53
N CYS A 119 3.11 -2.61 -2.55
CA CYS A 119 4.15 -3.52 -3.02
C CYS A 119 3.93 -3.81 -4.51
N ASP A 120 4.56 -3.03 -5.39
CA ASP A 120 4.44 -3.17 -6.85
C ASP A 120 5.56 -4.11 -7.38
N GLY A 121 5.26 -5.40 -7.36
CA GLY A 121 6.18 -6.44 -7.82
C GLY A 121 5.58 -7.84 -7.63
N ASP A 122 6.36 -8.86 -8.01
CA ASP A 122 5.92 -10.24 -7.89
C ASP A 122 5.81 -10.66 -6.42
N VAL A 123 4.77 -11.43 -6.14
CA VAL A 123 4.49 -12.01 -4.83
C VAL A 123 5.42 -13.21 -4.62
N ASP A 124 6.21 -13.18 -3.56
CA ASP A 124 7.16 -14.23 -3.20
C ASP A 124 6.93 -14.63 -1.73
N PRO A 125 6.87 -15.94 -1.41
CA PRO A 125 6.66 -16.41 -0.04
C PRO A 125 7.63 -15.79 0.98
N GLU A 126 8.89 -15.55 0.60
CA GLU A 126 9.93 -15.14 1.55
C GLU A 126 9.63 -13.81 2.26
N TRP A 127 9.01 -12.85 1.56
CA TRP A 127 8.66 -11.55 2.13
C TRP A 127 7.21 -11.47 2.58
N ILE A 128 6.30 -12.22 1.94
CA ILE A 128 4.88 -12.26 2.33
C ILE A 128 4.70 -12.88 3.71
N GLU A 129 5.46 -13.92 4.04
CA GLU A 129 5.37 -14.56 5.36
C GLU A 129 5.65 -13.58 6.50
N SER A 130 6.52 -12.60 6.27
CA SER A 130 6.85 -11.57 7.26
C SER A 130 5.71 -10.57 7.48
N LEU A 131 4.70 -10.55 6.61
CA LEU A 131 3.52 -9.67 6.69
C LEU A 131 2.26 -10.39 7.18
N ASN A 132 2.27 -11.71 7.39
CA ASN A 132 1.08 -12.45 7.82
C ASN A 132 0.44 -11.85 9.07
N SER A 133 1.24 -11.55 10.11
CA SER A 133 0.74 -10.94 11.34
C SER A 133 0.21 -9.51 11.17
N VAL A 134 0.58 -8.82 10.08
CA VAL A 134 0.03 -7.51 9.72
C VAL A 134 -1.32 -7.65 9.02
N LEU A 135 -1.47 -8.70 8.22
CA LEU A 135 -2.65 -8.97 7.39
C LEU A 135 -3.76 -9.69 8.16
N ASP A 136 -3.42 -10.39 9.24
CA ASP A 136 -4.35 -11.00 10.20
C ASP A 136 -4.92 -9.96 11.18
N ASP A 137 -5.91 -10.35 12.00
CA ASP A 137 -6.62 -9.50 12.97
C ASP A 137 -5.71 -8.80 14.02
N ASN A 138 -4.44 -9.20 14.12
CA ASN A 138 -3.47 -8.60 15.04
C ASN A 138 -2.93 -7.25 14.56
N HIS A 139 -2.96 -6.97 13.26
CA HIS A 139 -2.43 -5.75 12.64
C HIS A 139 -1.03 -5.37 13.16
N LEU A 140 -0.13 -6.36 13.26
CA LEU A 140 1.15 -6.23 13.95
C LEU A 140 2.32 -6.68 13.09
N LEU A 141 3.26 -5.79 12.82
CA LEU A 141 4.54 -6.13 12.20
C LEU A 141 5.56 -6.46 13.28
N THR A 142 6.04 -7.70 13.30
CA THR A 142 7.08 -8.15 14.24
C THR A 142 8.43 -8.20 13.53
N LEU A 143 9.39 -7.44 14.04
CA LEU A 143 10.74 -7.37 13.51
C LEU A 143 11.62 -8.46 14.14
N PRO A 144 12.66 -8.96 13.44
CA PRO A 144 13.61 -9.93 13.96
C PRO A 144 14.33 -9.52 15.26
N ASN A 145 14.46 -8.22 15.54
CA ASN A 145 15.02 -7.70 16.78
C ASN A 145 14.04 -7.78 17.98
N GLY A 146 12.83 -8.29 17.78
CA GLY A 146 11.77 -8.40 18.78
C GLY A 146 10.86 -7.17 18.88
N GLU A 147 11.16 -6.10 18.15
CA GLU A 147 10.31 -4.92 18.09
C GLU A 147 8.99 -5.20 17.37
N ARG A 148 7.93 -4.56 17.83
CA ARG A 148 6.57 -4.74 17.32
C ARG A 148 5.97 -3.40 16.94
N ILE A 149 5.61 -3.27 15.66
CA ILE A 149 4.96 -2.07 15.10
C ILE A 149 3.49 -2.41 14.90
N SER A 150 2.60 -1.81 15.68
CA SER A 150 1.15 -2.02 15.59
C SER A 150 0.52 -0.95 14.70
N PHE A 151 -0.28 -1.40 13.73
CA PHE A 151 -1.11 -0.55 12.91
C PHE A 151 -2.48 -0.37 13.59
N ARG A 152 -3.02 0.85 13.51
CA ARG A 152 -4.30 1.23 14.10
C ARG A 152 -5.41 1.22 13.06
#